data_AF-A0A024WRV0-F1
#
_entry.id   AF-A0A024WRV0-F1
#
_cell.length_a   1.000
_cell.length_b   1.000
_cell.length_c   1.000
_cell.angle_alpha   90.00
_cell.angle_beta   90.00
_cell.angle_gamma   90.00
#
_symmetry.space_group_name_H-M   'P 1'
#
loop_
_entity.id
_entity.type
_entity.pdbx_description
1 polymer ?
#
loop_
_entity_poly.entity_id
_entity_poly.type
_entity_poly.pdbx_seq_one_letter_code
_entity_poly.pdbx_strand_id
1 'polypeptide(L)'
;MYENLNVHEMELEDNINHIHRNEQNNYDEYIYATGIDNVISALENVSFEKTKSVKAAYKKYEEENLPIVKEEHKGLKLSQYKQMLWKQFKKSAENPMNQKE
;
A
#
# COMPACT_ATOMS: atom_id res chain seq x y z
N MET A 1 24.52 -39.56 -31.35
CA MET A 1 24.84 -38.18 -30.96
C MET A 1 23.98 -37.86 -29.76
N TYR A 2 24.57 -37.60 -28.59
CA TYR A 2 23.78 -37.19 -27.44
C TYR A 2 23.40 -35.73 -27.64
N GLU A 3 22.10 -35.45 -27.75
CA GLU A 3 21.60 -34.08 -27.74
C GLU A 3 21.96 -33.46 -26.39
N ASN A 4 22.76 -32.41 -26.42
CA ASN A 4 23.02 -31.59 -25.25
C ASN A 4 21.71 -30.89 -24.89
N LEU A 5 20.93 -31.47 -23.98
CA LEU A 5 19.86 -30.72 -23.32
C LEU A 5 20.52 -29.52 -22.66
N ASN A 6 20.21 -28.32 -23.15
CA ASN A 6 20.66 -27.07 -22.58
C ASN A 6 19.98 -26.89 -21.21
N VAL A 7 20.57 -27.44 -20.15
CA VAL A 7 20.02 -27.47 -18.78
C VAL A 7 20.01 -26.07 -18.11
N HIS A 8 20.09 -24.98 -18.87
CA HIS A 8 20.29 -23.63 -18.32
C HIS A 8 19.27 -22.58 -18.76
N GLU A 9 18.21 -22.96 -19.46
CA GLU A 9 17.02 -22.11 -19.60
C GLU A 9 16.06 -22.33 -18.40
N MET A 10 16.55 -22.10 -17.18
CA MET A 10 15.62 -21.77 -16.10
C MET A 10 15.32 -20.28 -16.22
N GLU A 11 14.08 -19.95 -16.57
CA GLU A 11 13.59 -18.58 -16.46
C GLU A 11 13.81 -18.10 -15.03
N LEU A 12 14.52 -16.98 -14.86
CA LEU A 12 14.70 -16.38 -13.55
C LEU A 12 13.34 -15.83 -13.10
N GLU A 13 12.78 -16.43 -12.05
CA GLU A 13 11.61 -15.88 -11.41
C GLU A 13 11.99 -14.63 -10.60
N ASP A 14 11.14 -13.60 -10.68
CA ASP A 14 11.33 -12.38 -9.91
C ASP A 14 11.30 -12.68 -8.40
N ASN A 15 12.18 -12.01 -7.66
CA ASN A 15 12.21 -12.15 -6.21
C ASN A 15 10.90 -11.63 -5.60
N ILE A 16 10.16 -12.52 -4.97
CA ILE A 16 8.87 -12.26 -4.29
C ILE A 16 8.94 -11.04 -3.35
N ASN A 17 10.08 -10.80 -2.69
CA ASN A 17 10.24 -9.63 -1.82
C ASN A 17 10.30 -8.30 -2.60
N HIS A 18 10.84 -8.30 -3.83
CA HIS A 18 10.84 -7.13 -4.70
C HIS A 18 9.44 -6.84 -5.25
N ILE A 19 8.70 -7.89 -5.63
CA ILE A 19 7.29 -7.76 -6.06
C ILE A 19 6.45 -7.13 -4.95
N HIS A 20 6.49 -7.71 -3.74
CA HIS A 20 5.73 -7.18 -2.60
C HIS A 20 6.14 -5.76 -2.19
N ARG A 21 7.43 -5.41 -2.32
CA ARG A 21 7.91 -4.04 -2.09
C ARG A 21 7.35 -3.09 -3.14
N ASN A 22 7.37 -3.46 -4.41
CA ASN A 22 6.85 -2.61 -5.48
C ASN A 22 5.33 -2.41 -5.34
N GLU A 23 4.58 -3.47 -5.03
CA GLU A 23 3.14 -3.37 -4.72
C GLU A 23 2.84 -2.48 -3.51
N GLN A 24 3.73 -2.46 -2.51
CA GLN A 24 3.62 -1.55 -1.36
C GLN A 24 3.98 -0.10 -1.68
N ASN A 25 4.80 0.14 -2.69
CA ASN A 25 5.16 1.48 -3.15
C ASN A 25 4.26 1.97 -4.31
N ASN A 26 3.35 1.13 -4.79
CA ASN A 26 2.39 1.45 -5.86
C ASN A 26 1.24 2.35 -5.36
N TYR A 27 1.55 3.32 -4.50
CA TYR A 27 0.58 4.29 -3.95
C TYR A 27 1.00 5.74 -4.12
N ASP A 28 2.18 6.02 -4.69
CA ASP A 28 2.54 7.37 -5.06
C ASP A 28 2.24 7.55 -6.54
N GLU A 29 1.05 8.07 -6.83
CA GLU A 29 0.75 8.65 -8.14
C GLU A 29 1.82 9.72 -8.41
N TYR A 30 2.72 9.44 -9.36
CA TYR A 30 3.79 10.37 -9.71
C TYR A 30 3.18 11.65 -10.27
N ILE A 31 3.28 12.73 -9.50
CA ILE A 31 2.90 14.07 -9.96
C ILE A 31 3.98 14.53 -10.94
N TYR A 32 3.73 14.38 -12.24
CA TYR A 32 4.58 14.95 -13.27
C TYR A 32 4.31 16.45 -13.39
N ALA A 33 5.07 17.26 -12.65
CA ALA A 33 5.01 18.71 -12.72
C ALA A 33 6.33 19.28 -13.23
N THR A 34 6.26 20.20 -14.20
CA THR A 34 7.43 20.94 -14.70
C THR A 34 7.34 22.37 -14.18
N GLY A 35 8.33 22.82 -13.41
CA GLY A 35 8.36 24.16 -12.80
C GLY A 35 7.73 24.21 -11.39
N ILE A 36 8.17 25.19 -10.59
CA ILE A 36 7.83 25.30 -9.16
C ILE A 36 6.32 25.52 -8.96
N ASP A 37 5.69 26.38 -9.77
CA ASP A 37 4.27 26.71 -9.62
C ASP A 37 3.34 25.53 -9.90
N ASN A 38 3.71 24.66 -10.84
CA ASN A 38 2.97 23.43 -11.13
C ASN A 38 3.12 22.40 -10.02
N VAL A 39 4.31 22.32 -9.39
CA VAL A 39 4.53 21.46 -8.21
C VAL A 39 3.66 21.94 -7.04
N ILE A 40 3.60 23.25 -6.80
CA ILE A 40 2.79 23.85 -5.73
C ILE A 40 1.30 23.59 -5.97
N SER A 41 0.80 23.86 -7.18
CA SER A 41 -0.62 23.65 -7.51
C SER A 41 -1.04 22.19 -7.40
N ALA A 42 -0.16 21.26 -7.77
CA ALA A 42 -0.44 19.84 -7.64
C ALA A 42 -0.43 19.37 -6.17
N LEU A 43 0.44 19.93 -5.33
CA LEU A 43 0.46 19.69 -3.89
C LEU A 43 -0.74 20.34 -3.17
N GLU A 44 -1.23 21.48 -3.64
CA GLU A 44 -2.36 22.20 -3.05
C GLU A 44 -3.69 21.43 -3.22
N ASN A 45 -3.83 20.68 -4.33
CA ASN A 45 -4.93 19.73 -4.53
C ASN A 45 -4.87 18.53 -3.57
N VAL A 46 -3.70 18.23 -2.99
CA VAL A 46 -3.57 17.30 -1.87
C VAL A 46 -3.89 18.05 -0.58
N SER A 47 -5.19 18.29 -0.34
CA SER A 47 -5.65 18.99 0.87
C SER A 47 -5.05 18.34 2.12
N PHE A 48 -4.15 19.07 2.77
CA PHE A 48 -3.43 18.63 3.97
C PHE A 48 -4.39 18.29 5.13
N GLU A 49 -5.56 18.90 5.14
CA GLU A 49 -6.61 18.64 6.13
C GLU A 49 -7.23 17.24 5.94
N LYS A 50 -7.45 16.84 4.68
CA LYS A 50 -7.95 15.50 4.36
C LYS A 50 -6.93 14.43 4.77
N THR A 51 -5.64 14.64 4.52
CA THR A 51 -4.60 13.66 4.91
C THR A 51 -4.44 13.53 6.43
N LYS A 52 -4.58 14.64 7.18
CA LYS A 52 -4.57 14.63 8.64
C LYS A 52 -5.78 13.90 9.22
N SER A 53 -6.97 14.10 8.65
CA SER A 53 -8.20 13.39 9.04
C SER A 53 -8.09 11.88 8.80
N VAL A 54 -7.56 11.48 7.65
CA VAL A 54 -7.34 10.07 7.28
C VAL A 54 -6.40 9.37 8.25
N LYS A 55 -5.31 10.03 8.67
CA LYS A 55 -4.37 9.47 9.64
C LYS A 55 -5.01 9.25 11.01
N ALA A 56 -5.85 10.19 11.46
CA ALA A 56 -6.58 10.07 12.72
C ALA A 56 -7.62 8.94 12.67
N ALA A 57 -8.39 8.86 11.58
CA ALA A 57 -9.38 7.81 11.35
C ALA A 57 -8.72 6.42 11.27
N TYR A 58 -7.60 6.28 10.56
CA TYR A 58 -6.87 5.01 10.48
C TYR A 58 -6.34 4.56 11.84
N LYS A 59 -5.82 5.48 12.66
CA LYS A 59 -5.33 5.13 14.00
C LYS A 59 -6.44 4.57 14.88
N LYS A 60 -7.63 5.18 14.87
CA LYS A 60 -8.80 4.69 15.60
C LYS A 60 -9.22 3.31 15.11
N TYR A 61 -9.31 3.13 13.79
CA TYR A 61 -9.63 1.85 13.16
C TYR A 61 -8.61 0.76 13.52
N GLU A 62 -7.31 1.09 13.52
CA GLU A 62 -6.24 0.16 13.90
C GLU A 62 -6.40 -0.32 15.34
N GLU A 63 -6.63 0.58 16.29
CA GLU A 63 -6.76 0.22 17.71
C GLU A 63 -7.95 -0.71 17.99
N GLU A 64 -9.08 -0.50 17.30
CA GLU A 64 -10.30 -1.31 17.45
C GLU A 64 -10.20 -2.68 16.75
N ASN A 65 -9.60 -2.74 15.56
CA ASN A 65 -9.61 -3.96 14.73
C ASN A 65 -8.36 -4.84 14.92
N LEU A 66 -7.24 -4.29 15.39
CA LEU A 66 -6.01 -5.05 15.64
C LEU A 66 -6.18 -6.29 16.55
N PRO A 67 -6.93 -6.26 17.67
CA PRO A 67 -7.13 -7.47 18.48
C PRO A 67 -7.91 -8.54 17.71
N ILE A 68 -8.93 -8.15 16.95
CA ILE A 68 -9.79 -9.06 16.17
C ILE A 68 -8.97 -9.77 15.10
N VAL A 69 -8.20 -9.03 14.31
CA VAL A 69 -7.36 -9.59 13.24
C VAL A 69 -6.25 -10.48 13.80
N LYS A 70 -5.73 -10.18 15.00
CA LYS A 70 -4.76 -11.04 15.70
C LYS A 70 -5.37 -12.38 16.11
N GLU A 71 -6.64 -12.40 16.53
CA GLU A 71 -7.33 -13.63 16.91
C GLU A 71 -7.69 -14.48 15.70
N GLU A 72 -8.11 -13.85 14.59
CA GLU A 72 -8.46 -14.52 13.34
C GLU A 72 -7.24 -15.11 12.62
N HIS A 73 -6.13 -14.34 12.56
CA HIS A 73 -4.92 -14.74 11.87
C HIS A 73 -3.73 -14.88 12.83
N LYS A 74 -3.77 -15.86 13.74
CA LYS A 74 -2.68 -16.09 14.70
C LYS A 74 -1.37 -16.46 14.00
N GLY A 75 -0.25 -15.88 14.46
CA GLY A 75 1.10 -16.22 14.01
C GLY A 75 1.70 -15.30 12.94
N LEU A 76 1.00 -14.24 12.52
CA LEU A 76 1.55 -13.24 11.60
C LEU A 76 2.38 -12.19 12.35
N LYS A 77 3.30 -11.54 11.63
CA LYS A 77 4.09 -10.41 12.16
C LYS A 77 3.22 -9.15 12.24
N LEU A 78 3.52 -8.26 13.19
CA LEU A 78 2.80 -6.99 13.35
C LEU A 78 2.71 -6.16 12.06
N SER A 79 3.76 -6.17 11.23
CA SER A 79 3.76 -5.50 9.94
C SER A 79 2.69 -6.03 8.98
N GLN A 80 2.46 -7.34 8.99
CA GLN A 80 1.45 -7.98 8.13
C GLN A 80 0.04 -7.65 8.59
N TYR A 81 -0.23 -7.65 9.90
CA TYR A 81 -1.51 -7.20 10.45
C TYR A 81 -1.82 -5.75 10.06
N LYS A 82 -0.84 -4.84 10.22
CA LYS A 82 -0.99 -3.43 9.82
C LYS A 82 -1.28 -3.28 8.32
N GLN A 83 -0.66 -4.12 7.48
CA GLN A 83 -0.93 -4.11 6.05
C GLN A 83 -2.35 -4.58 5.72
N MET A 84 -2.84 -5.62 6.39
CA MET A 84 -4.22 -6.09 6.21
C MET A 84 -5.22 -5.04 6.66
N LEU A 85 -5.02 -4.44 7.83
CA LEU A 85 -5.85 -3.36 8.36
C LEU A 85 -5.87 -2.14 7.44
N TRP A 86 -4.71 -1.74 6.90
CA TRP A 86 -4.63 -0.64 5.95
C TRP A 86 -5.41 -0.92 4.66
N LYS A 87 -5.32 -2.15 4.13
CA LYS A 87 -6.09 -2.57 2.94
C LYS A 87 -7.59 -2.57 3.20
N GLN A 88 -8.03 -3.01 4.38
CA GLN A 88 -9.44 -2.98 4.79
C GLN A 88 -9.93 -1.55 4.99
N PHE A 89 -9.15 -0.72 5.70
CA PHE A 89 -9.46 0.69 5.94
C PHE A 89 -9.62 1.49 4.65
N LYS A 90 -8.75 1.30 3.65
CA LYS A 90 -8.87 1.94 2.33
C LYS A 90 -10.21 1.66 1.65
N LYS A 91 -10.84 0.52 1.92
CA LYS A 91 -12.16 0.14 1.37
C LYS A 91 -13.32 0.48 2.31
N SER A 92 -13.04 0.79 3.57
CA SER A 92 -14.06 1.13 4.56
C SER A 92 -14.68 2.50 4.27
N ALA A 93 -15.96 2.65 4.62
CA ALA A 93 -16.68 3.93 4.60
C ALA A 93 -16.17 4.91 5.67
N GLU A 94 -15.40 4.42 6.65
CA GLU A 94 -14.75 5.25 7.67
C GLU A 94 -13.52 6.01 7.16
N ASN A 95 -13.05 5.72 5.94
CA ASN A 95 -11.97 6.49 5.32
C ASN A 95 -12.53 7.83 4.82
N PRO A 96 -12.07 8.98 5.37
CA PRO A 96 -12.52 10.29 4.91
C PRO A 96 -12.22 10.56 3.42
N MET A 97 -11.31 9.81 2.77
CA MET A 97 -11.08 9.94 1.32
C MET A 97 -12.18 9.30 0.46
N ASN A 98 -12.97 8.38 1.03
CA ASN A 98 -14.03 7.66 0.32
C ASN A 98 -15.39 8.37 0.43
N GLN A 99 -15.52 9.35 1.32
CA GLN A 99 -16.70 10.20 1.42
C GLN A 99 -16.71 11.15 0.23
N LYS A 100 -17.42 10.76 -0.83
CA LYS A 100 -17.81 11.67 -1.90
C LYS A 100 -18.81 12.67 -1.30
N GLU A 101 -18.41 13.94 -1.22
CA GLU A 101 -19.41 15.04 -1.23
C GLU A 101 -20.17 15.03 -2.55
#